data_AF-A0A4Z1JAI6-F1
#
_entry.id   AF-A0A4Z1JAI6-F1
#
_cell.length_a   1.000
_cell.length_b   1.000
_cell.length_c   1.000
_cell.angle_alpha   90.00
_cell.angle_beta   90.00
_cell.angle_gamma   90.00
#
_symmetry.space_group_name_H-M   'P 1'
#
loop_
_entity.id
_entity.type
_entity.pdbx_description
1 polymer ?
#
loop_
_entity_poly.entity_id
_entity_poly.type
_entity_poly.pdbx_seq_one_letter_code
_entity_poly.pdbx_strand_id
1 'polypeptide(L)'
;MFTLDAFATFQPAYVWLYAESLRGTKQPHTLGNPIVWGILWQIFGGAVLLPIYYSRHIQWASEQPDVLAPSDVSSSRAIPVSFIIGVVLPTIMAMLPTWSHTSLDPVAHQKILAIWQLTPLWMSLTQAVITWALSQCADRMPSMSLRKKVIDNRIAAWWIQVSYLLAAVLSFLGHLHALTPVVLSSDPVNGVQRAYLPSFFTALLESPNILSSGPWMFLQFDVMIIALSSISWAYILLSRLLARRSGNLCDSKLAQFSPLLFTLFLLGVSILGPGTTVCLALFWREGELLSLRSAASISSIKDKSMKMR
;
A
#
# COMPACT_ATOMS: atom_id res chain seq x y z
N MET A 1 21.94 -0.87 0.28
CA MET A 1 21.26 0.08 -0.62
C MET A 1 20.03 -0.53 -1.28
N PHE A 2 20.15 -1.64 -2.02
CA PHE A 2 19.01 -2.34 -2.63
C PHE A 2 17.89 -2.75 -1.64
N THR A 3 18.25 -3.21 -0.43
CA THR A 3 17.28 -3.51 0.64
C THR A 3 16.42 -2.32 1.04
N LEU A 4 16.94 -1.11 0.96
CA LEU A 4 16.16 0.09 1.25
C LEU A 4 15.07 0.31 0.20
N ASP A 5 15.37 0.06 -1.07
CA ASP A 5 14.38 0.18 -2.16
C ASP A 5 13.27 -0.88 -2.04
N ALA A 6 13.65 -2.09 -1.63
CA ALA A 6 12.70 -3.16 -1.31
C ALA A 6 11.73 -2.71 -0.22
N PHE A 7 12.25 -2.16 0.87
CA PHE A 7 11.42 -1.62 1.95
C PHE A 7 10.59 -0.42 1.51
N ALA A 8 11.18 0.51 0.76
CA ALA A 8 10.48 1.67 0.24
C ALA A 8 9.30 1.28 -0.65
N THR A 9 9.43 0.19 -1.41
CA THR A 9 8.37 -0.38 -2.24
C THR A 9 7.32 -1.14 -1.42
N PHE A 10 7.76 -1.92 -0.45
CA PHE A 10 6.92 -2.86 0.29
C PHE A 10 6.16 -2.24 1.46
N GLN A 11 6.78 -1.39 2.27
CA GLN A 11 6.18 -0.85 3.50
C GLN A 11 4.87 -0.08 3.26
N PRO A 12 4.71 0.70 2.17
CA PRO A 12 3.42 1.31 1.81
C PRO A 12 2.25 0.33 1.73
N ALA A 13 2.50 -0.97 1.51
CA ALA A 13 1.46 -1.99 1.48
C ALA A 13 0.65 -2.08 2.77
N TYR A 14 1.23 -1.74 3.94
CA TYR A 14 0.43 -1.62 5.17
C TYR A 14 -0.66 -0.55 5.03
N VAL A 15 -0.34 0.62 4.48
CA VAL A 15 -1.34 1.67 4.24
C VAL A 15 -2.42 1.17 3.28
N TRP A 16 -2.04 0.46 2.23
CA TRP A 16 -2.97 -0.11 1.25
C TRP A 16 -3.91 -1.13 1.88
N LEU A 17 -3.37 -2.09 2.66
CA LEU A 17 -4.14 -3.10 3.37
C LEU A 17 -5.12 -2.48 4.35
N TYR A 18 -4.69 -1.51 5.15
CA TYR A 18 -5.56 -0.86 6.12
C TYR A 18 -6.62 0.02 5.46
N ALA A 19 -6.26 0.82 4.45
CA ALA A 19 -7.23 1.65 3.74
C ALA A 19 -8.33 0.82 3.04
N GLU A 20 -7.98 -0.33 2.47
CA GLU A 20 -8.95 -1.19 1.81
C GLU A 20 -9.70 -2.13 2.77
N SER A 21 -9.09 -2.63 3.84
CA SER A 21 -9.79 -3.49 4.82
C SER A 21 -10.81 -2.74 5.70
N LEU A 22 -10.58 -1.44 5.93
CA LEU A 22 -11.43 -0.59 6.76
C LEU A 22 -12.67 -0.04 6.04
N ARG A 23 -12.93 -0.47 4.80
CA ARG A 23 -14.11 -0.02 4.03
C ARG A 23 -15.38 -0.55 4.70
N GLY A 24 -16.43 0.29 4.78
CA GLY A 24 -17.72 -0.10 5.36
C GLY A 24 -18.52 -1.15 4.58
N THR A 25 -17.98 -1.70 3.49
CA THR A 25 -18.61 -2.76 2.70
C THR A 25 -18.28 -4.11 3.32
N LYS A 26 -19.24 -5.03 3.39
CA LYS A 26 -19.01 -6.38 3.91
C LYS A 26 -17.94 -7.10 3.09
N GLN A 27 -16.77 -7.32 3.69
CA GLN A 27 -15.66 -8.05 3.08
C GLN A 27 -15.58 -9.48 3.62
N PRO A 28 -15.03 -10.43 2.86
CA PRO A 28 -14.57 -11.70 3.40
C PRO A 28 -13.63 -11.46 4.59
N HIS A 29 -13.79 -12.24 5.66
CA HIS A 29 -13.00 -12.07 6.89
C HIS A 29 -11.49 -12.07 6.63
N THR A 30 -11.03 -12.86 5.65
CA THR A 30 -9.61 -12.89 5.26
C THR A 30 -9.13 -11.55 4.68
N LEU A 31 -9.95 -10.81 3.93
CA LEU A 31 -9.58 -9.52 3.35
C LEU A 31 -9.73 -8.37 4.35
N GLY A 32 -10.77 -8.42 5.18
CA GLY A 32 -11.04 -7.42 6.21
C GLY A 32 -10.09 -7.44 7.40
N ASN A 33 -9.15 -8.39 7.47
CA ASN A 33 -8.22 -8.54 8.58
C ASN A 33 -6.74 -8.37 8.15
N PRO A 34 -6.23 -7.12 8.09
CA PRO A 34 -4.91 -6.83 7.51
C PRO A 34 -3.75 -7.44 8.32
N ILE A 35 -3.91 -7.69 9.62
CA ILE A 35 -2.88 -8.34 10.45
C ILE A 35 -2.55 -9.75 9.96
N VAL A 36 -3.54 -10.48 9.43
CA VAL A 36 -3.35 -11.85 8.95
C VAL A 36 -2.42 -11.84 7.75
N TRP A 37 -2.63 -10.94 6.79
CA TRP A 37 -1.73 -10.77 5.65
C TRP A 37 -0.35 -10.27 6.07
N GLY A 38 -0.31 -9.36 7.04
CA GLY A 38 0.95 -8.90 7.62
C GLY A 38 1.76 -10.03 8.25
N ILE A 39 1.14 -10.93 9.02
CA ILE A 39 1.83 -12.08 9.61
C ILE A 39 2.25 -13.07 8.52
N LEU A 40 1.34 -13.39 7.58
CA LEU A 40 1.63 -14.35 6.52
C LEU A 40 2.79 -13.90 5.63
N TRP A 41 2.91 -12.61 5.29
CA TRP A 41 4.03 -12.15 4.48
C TRP A 41 5.36 -12.16 5.24
N GLN A 42 5.37 -12.12 6.58
CA GLN A 42 6.61 -12.25 7.34
C GLN A 42 7.08 -13.71 7.35
N ILE A 43 6.15 -14.67 7.27
CA ILE A 43 6.43 -16.10 7.26
C ILE A 43 6.85 -16.58 5.86
N PHE A 44 6.13 -16.14 4.82
CA PHE A 44 6.25 -16.69 3.47
C PHE A 44 6.86 -15.71 2.45
N GLY A 45 7.05 -14.45 2.81
CA GLY A 45 7.55 -13.40 1.93
C GLY A 45 6.46 -12.56 1.25
N GLY A 46 6.77 -11.28 1.03
CA GLY A 46 5.87 -10.32 0.40
C GLY A 46 5.54 -10.67 -1.05
N ALA A 47 6.51 -11.15 -1.83
CA ALA A 47 6.30 -11.53 -3.22
C ALA A 47 5.31 -12.67 -3.42
N VAL A 48 5.15 -13.57 -2.46
CA VAL A 48 4.16 -14.65 -2.58
C VAL A 48 2.80 -14.16 -2.13
N LEU A 49 2.73 -13.44 -1.00
CA LEU A 49 1.46 -13.13 -0.34
C LEU A 49 0.73 -11.94 -0.94
N LEU A 50 1.45 -10.91 -1.40
CA LEU A 50 0.83 -9.72 -1.99
C LEU A 50 0.05 -10.01 -3.27
N PRO A 51 0.57 -10.77 -4.27
CA PRO A 51 -0.21 -11.14 -5.44
C PRO A 51 -1.49 -11.90 -5.09
N ILE A 52 -1.44 -12.80 -4.10
CA ILE A 52 -2.60 -13.57 -3.64
C ILE A 52 -3.64 -12.63 -3.00
N TYR A 53 -3.19 -11.71 -2.12
CA TYR A 53 -4.06 -10.69 -1.54
C TYR A 53 -4.72 -9.84 -2.63
N TYR A 54 -3.92 -9.29 -3.55
CA TYR A 54 -4.41 -8.42 -4.62
C TYR A 54 -5.41 -9.12 -5.53
N SER A 55 -5.16 -10.37 -5.90
CA SER A 55 -6.08 -11.19 -6.69
C SER A 55 -7.42 -11.35 -5.99
N ARG A 56 -7.42 -11.75 -4.70
CA ARG A 56 -8.64 -11.89 -3.89
C ARG A 56 -9.36 -10.55 -3.72
N HIS A 57 -8.62 -9.47 -3.50
CA HIS A 57 -9.18 -8.13 -3.37
C HIS A 57 -9.85 -7.67 -4.68
N ILE A 58 -9.22 -7.90 -5.83
CA ILE A 58 -9.77 -7.59 -7.16
C ILE A 58 -11.06 -8.38 -7.43
N GLN A 59 -11.10 -9.65 -7.07
CA GLN A 59 -12.29 -10.51 -7.19
C GLN A 59 -13.43 -9.96 -6.33
N TRP A 60 -13.17 -9.73 -5.04
CA TRP A 60 -14.15 -9.17 -4.13
C TRP A 60 -14.65 -7.79 -4.57
N ALA A 61 -13.74 -6.90 -5.00
CA ALA A 61 -14.10 -5.56 -5.46
C ALA A 61 -14.92 -5.58 -6.76
N SER A 62 -14.73 -6.58 -7.62
CA SER A 62 -15.52 -6.81 -8.83
C SER A 62 -16.96 -7.19 -8.55
N GLU A 63 -17.19 -7.91 -7.46
CA GLU A 63 -18.52 -8.40 -7.08
C GLU A 63 -19.37 -7.31 -6.42
N GLN A 64 -18.80 -6.14 -6.12
CA GLN A 64 -19.53 -5.06 -5.49
C GLN A 64 -20.41 -4.31 -6.51
N PRO A 65 -21.75 -4.35 -6.36
CA PRO A 65 -22.67 -3.71 -7.31
C PRO A 65 -22.52 -2.19 -7.28
N ASP A 66 -22.20 -1.64 -6.11
CA ASP A 66 -22.13 -0.20 -5.85
C ASP A 66 -20.70 0.32 -5.76
N VAL A 67 -20.58 1.64 -5.65
CA VAL A 67 -19.32 2.30 -5.31
C VAL A 67 -18.87 1.83 -3.93
N LEU A 68 -17.60 1.41 -3.81
CA LEU A 68 -17.04 0.93 -2.55
C LEU A 68 -17.35 1.89 -1.41
N ALA A 69 -17.80 1.37 -0.27
CA ALA A 69 -18.21 2.20 0.85
C ALA A 69 -17.03 3.01 1.42
N PRO A 70 -17.30 4.18 2.00
CA PRO A 70 -16.29 4.93 2.76
C PRO A 70 -15.86 4.12 3.99
N SER A 71 -14.67 4.43 4.48
CA SER A 71 -14.16 3.90 5.74
C SER A 71 -14.63 4.78 6.91
N ASP A 72 -14.60 4.24 8.13
CA ASP A 72 -14.87 5.03 9.33
C ASP A 72 -13.83 6.16 9.52
N VAL A 73 -14.28 7.29 10.08
CA VAL A 73 -13.44 8.49 10.26
C VAL A 73 -12.32 8.26 11.25
N SER A 74 -12.61 7.66 12.40
CA SER A 74 -11.62 7.39 13.46
C SER A 74 -10.56 6.42 12.96
N SER A 75 -11.00 5.36 12.27
CA SER A 75 -10.13 4.36 11.67
C SER A 75 -9.23 4.98 10.59
N SER A 76 -9.79 5.82 9.72
CA SER A 76 -9.02 6.52 8.66
C SER A 76 -7.99 7.49 9.23
N ARG A 77 -8.35 8.22 10.29
CA ARG A 77 -7.47 9.15 11.03
C ARG A 77 -6.29 8.45 11.70
N ALA A 78 -6.47 7.19 12.11
CA ALA A 78 -5.44 6.43 12.78
C ALA A 78 -4.34 5.95 11.82
N ILE A 79 -4.66 5.71 10.53
CA ILE A 79 -3.71 5.11 9.56
C ILE A 79 -2.35 5.81 9.49
N PRO A 80 -2.24 7.15 9.29
CA PRO A 80 -0.94 7.78 9.06
C PRO A 80 -0.05 7.71 10.31
N VAL A 81 -0.63 7.90 11.51
CA VAL A 81 0.11 7.85 12.78
C VAL A 81 0.51 6.41 13.09
N SER A 82 -0.40 5.46 12.89
CA SER A 82 -0.13 4.03 13.11
C SER A 82 0.94 3.51 12.16
N PHE A 83 0.95 3.97 10.91
CA PHE A 83 2.00 3.66 9.94
C PHE A 83 3.36 4.22 10.38
N ILE A 84 3.42 5.46 10.87
CA ILE A 84 4.67 6.04 11.38
C ILE A 84 5.20 5.23 12.57
N ILE A 85 4.37 5.00 13.59
CA ILE A 85 4.81 4.35 14.83
C ILE A 85 5.02 2.85 14.63
N GLY A 86 4.12 2.19 13.90
CA GLY A 86 4.08 0.74 13.76
C GLY A 86 4.99 0.20 12.65
N VAL A 87 5.38 1.03 11.69
CA VAL A 87 6.15 0.59 10.52
C VAL A 87 7.41 1.43 10.30
N VAL A 88 7.26 2.74 10.13
CA VAL A 88 8.38 3.62 9.75
C VAL A 88 9.43 3.66 10.85
N LEU A 89 9.03 3.90 12.10
CA LEU A 89 9.94 4.01 13.23
C LEU A 89 10.70 2.69 13.49
N PRO A 90 10.05 1.51 13.59
CA PRO A 90 10.76 0.23 13.69
C PRO A 90 11.73 0.01 12.53
N THR A 91 11.35 0.39 11.31
CA THR A 91 12.21 0.22 10.14
C THR A 91 13.44 1.14 10.20
N ILE A 92 13.27 2.39 10.62
CA ILE A 92 14.42 3.30 10.85
C ILE A 92 15.33 2.71 11.91
N MET A 93 14.80 2.23 13.04
CA MET A 93 15.62 1.61 14.10
C MET A 93 16.38 0.38 13.61
N ALA A 94 15.73 -0.46 12.80
CA ALA A 94 16.34 -1.65 12.21
C ALA A 94 17.46 -1.31 11.21
N MET A 95 17.29 -0.24 10.44
CA MET A 95 18.22 0.12 9.37
C MET A 95 19.29 1.13 9.80
N LEU A 96 19.08 1.88 10.89
CA LEU A 96 20.03 2.87 11.43
C LEU A 96 21.48 2.36 11.52
N PRO A 97 21.75 1.13 12.01
CA PRO A 97 23.11 0.60 12.12
C PRO A 97 23.81 0.46 10.76
N THR A 98 23.02 0.23 9.71
CA THR A 98 23.52 0.10 8.34
C THR A 98 23.77 1.46 7.66
N TRP A 99 23.13 2.52 8.16
CA TRP A 99 23.22 3.87 7.58
C TRP A 99 24.27 4.75 8.27
N SER A 100 24.43 4.63 9.59
CA SER A 100 25.28 5.55 10.36
C SER A 100 26.78 5.20 10.32
N HIS A 101 27.19 4.22 9.51
CA HIS A 101 28.53 3.62 9.51
C HIS A 101 29.04 3.21 10.90
N THR A 102 28.14 3.16 11.89
CA THR A 102 28.45 2.81 13.27
C THR A 102 28.24 1.31 13.37
N SER A 103 29.34 0.57 13.42
CA SER A 103 29.32 -0.87 13.60
C SER A 103 28.72 -1.20 14.96
N LEU A 104 27.42 -1.43 15.02
CA LEU A 104 26.80 -2.04 16.19
C LEU A 104 27.30 -3.47 16.34
N ASP A 105 27.37 -3.92 17.58
CA ASP A 105 27.59 -5.33 17.90
C ASP A 105 26.60 -6.21 17.07
N PRO A 106 27.09 -7.22 16.32
CA PRO A 106 26.24 -8.07 15.49
C PRO A 106 25.06 -8.69 16.26
N VAL A 107 25.29 -9.08 17.53
CA VAL A 107 24.23 -9.67 18.37
C VAL A 107 23.16 -8.61 18.69
N ALA A 108 23.56 -7.39 19.03
CA ALA A 108 22.64 -6.28 19.22
C ALA A 108 21.82 -5.99 17.94
N HIS A 109 22.47 -5.96 16.77
CA HIS A 109 21.77 -5.73 15.50
C HIS A 109 20.74 -6.83 15.19
N GLN A 110 21.08 -8.10 15.40
CA GLN A 110 20.14 -9.21 15.21
C GLN A 110 18.95 -9.14 16.16
N LYS A 111 19.14 -8.70 17.40
CA LYS A 111 18.02 -8.47 18.35
C LYS A 111 17.07 -7.37 17.85
N ILE A 112 17.60 -6.28 17.30
CA ILE A 112 16.79 -5.21 16.71
C ILE A 112 16.00 -5.76 15.51
N LEU A 113 16.64 -6.53 14.63
CA LEU A 113 15.97 -7.18 13.49
C LEU A 113 14.87 -8.12 13.95
N ALA A 114 15.07 -8.89 15.02
CA ALA A 114 14.05 -9.79 15.57
C ALA A 114 12.82 -9.02 16.09
N ILE A 115 13.02 -7.88 16.76
CA ILE A 115 11.92 -7.01 17.20
C ILE A 115 11.22 -6.36 15.99
N TRP A 116 11.99 -6.00 14.96
CA TRP A 116 11.47 -5.45 13.73
C TRP A 116 10.60 -6.45 12.96
N GLN A 117 10.86 -7.76 13.04
CA GLN A 117 9.99 -8.78 12.43
C GLN A 117 8.54 -8.73 12.96
N LEU A 118 8.31 -8.15 14.14
CA LEU A 118 6.99 -7.95 14.74
C LEU A 118 6.22 -6.73 14.17
N THR A 119 6.73 -6.07 13.14
CA THR A 119 6.09 -4.93 12.45
C THR A 119 4.58 -5.10 12.19
N PRO A 120 4.07 -6.26 11.71
CA PRO A 120 2.63 -6.44 11.55
C PRO A 120 1.84 -6.27 12.85
N LEU A 121 2.38 -6.75 13.97
CA LEU A 121 1.77 -6.62 15.29
C LEU A 121 1.83 -5.16 15.75
N TRP A 122 2.98 -4.49 15.57
CA TRP A 122 3.13 -3.08 15.93
C TRP A 122 2.13 -2.20 15.18
N MET A 123 2.01 -2.34 13.86
CA MET A 123 1.05 -1.62 13.03
C MET A 123 -0.41 -1.88 13.47
N SER A 124 -0.74 -3.14 13.78
CA SER A 124 -2.11 -3.50 14.15
C SER A 124 -2.49 -3.01 15.54
N LEU A 125 -1.55 -3.10 16.49
CA LEU A 125 -1.74 -2.61 17.85
C LEU A 125 -1.88 -1.10 17.88
N THR A 126 -1.00 -0.36 17.18
CA THR A 126 -1.08 1.11 17.12
C THR A 126 -2.37 1.57 16.44
N GLN A 127 -2.75 0.93 15.33
CA GLN A 127 -4.01 1.20 14.66
C GLN A 127 -5.21 0.99 15.59
N ALA A 128 -5.26 -0.14 16.30
CA ALA A 128 -6.35 -0.44 17.21
C ALA A 128 -6.43 0.56 18.37
N VAL A 129 -5.30 0.85 19.03
CA VAL A 129 -5.22 1.77 20.18
C VAL A 129 -5.62 3.19 19.77
N ILE A 130 -5.09 3.69 18.65
CA ILE A 130 -5.40 5.05 18.19
C ILE A 130 -6.84 5.16 17.72
N THR A 131 -7.35 4.16 16.99
CA THR A 131 -8.76 4.14 16.55
C THR A 131 -9.69 4.15 17.76
N TRP A 132 -9.43 3.32 18.77
CA TRP A 132 -10.18 3.29 20.01
C TRP A 132 -10.13 4.64 20.73
N ALA A 133 -8.95 5.24 20.89
CA ALA A 133 -8.80 6.53 21.56
C ALA A 133 -9.58 7.65 20.82
N LEU A 134 -9.57 7.64 19.48
CA LEU A 134 -10.31 8.61 18.66
C LEU A 134 -11.83 8.38 18.72
N SER A 135 -12.30 7.13 18.80
CA SER A 135 -13.73 6.83 18.87
C SER A 135 -14.34 7.29 20.20
N GLN A 136 -13.62 7.14 21.33
CA GLN A 136 -14.08 7.64 22.63
C GLN A 136 -14.33 9.16 22.64
N CYS A 137 -13.58 9.90 21.82
CA CYS A 137 -13.75 11.36 21.68
C CYS A 137 -14.92 11.74 20.75
N ALA A 138 -15.33 10.85 19.85
CA ALA A 138 -16.32 11.12 18.79
C ALA A 138 -17.78 10.81 19.20
N ASP A 139 -17.99 9.87 20.12
CA ASP A 139 -19.30 9.30 20.48
C ASP A 139 -20.24 10.22 21.27
N ARG A 140 -19.93 11.52 21.42
CA ARG A 140 -20.76 12.48 22.17
C ARG A 140 -21.81 13.22 21.34
N MET A 141 -22.01 12.88 20.06
CA MET A 141 -23.03 13.54 19.22
C MET A 141 -23.92 12.54 18.47
N PRO A 142 -25.21 12.39 18.85
CA PRO A 142 -26.16 11.59 18.08
C PRO A 142 -26.28 12.17 16.67
N SER A 143 -26.12 11.32 15.66
CA SER A 143 -26.03 11.72 14.26
C SER A 143 -26.94 10.88 13.38
N MET A 144 -28.09 11.45 13.02
CA MET A 144 -28.96 10.90 11.98
C MET A 144 -29.17 11.85 10.79
N SER A 145 -28.34 12.90 10.63
CA SER A 145 -28.46 13.77 9.45
C SER A 145 -27.62 13.24 8.27
N LEU A 146 -28.23 13.19 7.09
CA LEU A 146 -27.55 12.81 5.84
C LEU A 146 -26.36 13.74 5.54
N ARG A 147 -26.45 15.00 5.99
CA ARG A 147 -25.38 16.01 5.90
C ARG A 147 -24.13 15.60 6.68
N LYS A 148 -24.29 15.06 7.90
CA LYS A 148 -23.14 14.58 8.69
C LYS A 148 -22.45 13.41 8.00
N LYS A 149 -23.21 12.46 7.42
CA LYS A 149 -22.65 11.35 6.63
C LYS A 149 -21.79 11.82 5.46
N VAL A 150 -22.21 12.85 4.71
CA VAL A 150 -21.43 13.41 3.60
C VAL A 150 -20.12 14.05 4.10
N ILE A 151 -20.18 14.77 5.22
CA ILE A 151 -19.00 15.39 5.84
C ILE A 151 -18.02 14.31 6.32
N ASP A 152 -18.51 13.30 7.04
CA ASP A 152 -17.71 12.20 7.57
C ASP A 152 -17.02 11.44 6.43
N ASN A 153 -17.71 11.17 5.33
CA ASN A 153 -17.13 10.54 4.14
C ASN A 153 -15.97 11.36 3.56
N ARG A 154 -16.11 12.69 3.49
CA ARG A 154 -15.06 13.59 2.99
C ARG A 154 -13.86 13.60 3.92
N ILE A 155 -14.09 13.63 5.23
CA ILE A 155 -13.03 13.60 6.24
C ILE A 155 -12.28 12.26 6.17
N ALA A 156 -12.99 11.12 6.12
CA ALA A 156 -12.39 9.81 6.02
C ALA A 156 -11.53 9.68 4.74
N ALA A 157 -12.06 10.08 3.59
CA ALA A 157 -11.35 10.06 2.32
C ALA A 157 -10.08 10.93 2.36
N TRP A 158 -10.16 12.12 2.99
CA TRP A 158 -8.99 13.01 3.15
C TRP A 158 -7.89 12.35 3.98
N TRP A 159 -8.22 11.70 5.10
CA TRP A 159 -7.21 11.02 5.93
C TRP A 159 -6.58 9.81 5.24
N ILE A 160 -7.36 9.06 4.45
CA ILE A 160 -6.82 8.00 3.58
C ILE A 160 -5.86 8.58 2.54
N GLN A 161 -6.24 9.69 1.90
CA GLN A 161 -5.39 10.40 0.93
C GLN A 161 -4.09 10.91 1.57
N VAL A 162 -4.15 11.50 2.76
CA VAL A 162 -2.96 11.90 3.53
C VAL A 162 -2.07 10.69 3.80
N SER A 163 -2.65 9.55 4.14
CA SER A 163 -1.90 8.31 4.39
C SER A 163 -1.19 7.82 3.12
N TYR A 164 -1.85 7.85 1.97
CA TYR A 164 -1.23 7.53 0.69
C TYR A 164 -0.13 8.50 0.32
N LEU A 165 -0.33 9.80 0.53
CA LEU A 165 0.68 10.81 0.23
C LEU A 165 1.92 10.66 1.13
N LEU A 166 1.71 10.42 2.43
CA LEU A 166 2.78 10.12 3.38
C LEU A 166 3.59 8.89 2.92
N ALA A 167 2.90 7.80 2.58
CA ALA A 167 3.56 6.59 2.09
C ALA A 167 4.29 6.82 0.75
N ALA A 168 3.72 7.64 -0.14
CA ALA A 168 4.35 8.02 -1.40
C ALA A 168 5.66 8.78 -1.19
N VAL A 169 5.67 9.77 -0.29
CA VAL A 169 6.86 10.56 0.03
C VAL A 169 7.96 9.66 0.61
N LEU A 170 7.63 8.82 1.59
CA LEU A 170 8.62 7.92 2.19
C LEU A 170 9.15 6.88 1.20
N SER A 171 8.27 6.35 0.34
CA SER A 171 8.65 5.44 -0.74
C SER A 171 9.59 6.10 -1.74
N PHE A 172 9.27 7.33 -2.18
CA PHE A 172 10.08 8.09 -3.12
C PHE A 172 11.46 8.41 -2.55
N LEU A 173 11.53 8.86 -1.29
CA LEU A 173 12.81 9.16 -0.62
C LEU A 173 13.67 7.91 -0.49
N GLY A 174 13.07 6.77 -0.11
CA GLY A 174 13.79 5.50 -0.02
C GLY A 174 14.28 5.00 -1.38
N HIS A 175 13.45 5.10 -2.42
CA HIS A 175 13.80 4.76 -3.79
C HIS A 175 14.95 5.63 -4.31
N LEU A 176 14.85 6.95 -4.15
CA LEU A 176 15.87 7.90 -4.58
C LEU A 176 17.20 7.65 -3.86
N HIS A 177 17.17 7.42 -2.55
CA HIS A 177 18.37 7.12 -1.77
C HIS A 177 19.03 5.81 -2.24
N ALA A 178 18.25 4.79 -2.58
CA ALA A 178 18.78 3.52 -3.07
C ALA A 178 19.33 3.61 -4.50
N LEU A 179 18.67 4.37 -5.37
CA LEU A 179 19.00 4.48 -6.79
C LEU A 179 20.21 5.39 -7.06
N THR A 180 20.34 6.50 -6.31
CA THR A 180 21.40 7.49 -6.48
C THR A 180 22.81 6.88 -6.54
N PRO A 181 23.26 6.07 -5.55
CA PRO A 181 24.61 5.51 -5.58
C PRO A 181 24.79 4.49 -6.72
N VAL A 182 23.73 3.82 -7.14
CA VAL A 182 23.78 2.79 -8.20
C VAL A 182 23.89 3.42 -9.59
N VAL A 183 23.20 4.53 -9.81
CA VAL A 183 23.22 5.27 -11.10
C VAL A 183 24.49 6.11 -11.24
N LEU A 184 24.98 6.69 -10.14
CA LEU A 184 26.19 7.53 -10.16
C LEU A 184 27.49 6.72 -10.04
N SER A 185 27.44 5.43 -9.74
CA SER A 185 28.64 4.61 -9.63
C SER A 185 29.20 4.23 -11.00
N SER A 186 30.48 4.49 -11.21
CA SER A 186 31.24 3.97 -12.36
C SER A 186 31.71 2.53 -12.16
N ASP A 187 31.50 1.95 -10.98
CA ASP A 187 31.92 0.59 -10.64
C ASP A 187 30.86 -0.44 -11.08
N PRO A 188 31.20 -1.39 -11.98
CA PRO A 188 30.29 -2.46 -12.39
C PRO A 188 29.74 -3.28 -11.21
N VAL A 189 30.48 -3.35 -10.09
CA VAL A 189 30.04 -4.04 -8.88
C VAL A 189 28.89 -3.32 -8.18
N ASN A 190 28.73 -2.01 -8.37
CA ASN A 190 27.65 -1.22 -7.79
C ASN A 190 26.59 -0.81 -8.83
N GLY A 191 26.67 -1.35 -10.04
CA GLY A 191 25.78 -0.98 -11.15
C GLY A 191 24.34 -1.50 -11.04
N VAL A 192 23.45 -0.87 -11.80
CA VAL A 192 22.00 -1.18 -11.87
C VAL A 192 21.75 -2.66 -12.15
N GLN A 193 22.55 -3.26 -13.03
CA GLN A 193 22.40 -4.67 -13.39
C GLN A 193 22.58 -5.59 -12.17
N ARG A 194 23.61 -5.39 -11.36
CA ARG A 194 23.82 -6.23 -10.16
C ARG A 194 22.79 -5.95 -9.07
N ALA A 195 22.33 -4.71 -8.96
CA ALA A 195 21.32 -4.33 -7.97
C ALA A 195 19.95 -4.94 -8.31
N TYR A 196 19.52 -4.82 -9.57
CA TYR A 196 18.13 -5.08 -9.96
C TYR A 196 17.94 -6.23 -10.94
N LEU A 197 18.95 -6.77 -11.62
CA LEU A 197 18.78 -7.94 -12.48
C LEU A 197 19.32 -9.20 -11.76
N PRO A 198 18.46 -10.19 -11.46
CA PRO A 198 18.92 -11.44 -10.91
C PRO A 198 19.73 -12.20 -11.97
N SER A 199 20.89 -12.72 -11.58
CA SER A 199 21.65 -13.66 -12.40
C SER A 199 20.97 -15.03 -12.32
N PHE A 200 20.30 -15.41 -13.40
CA PHE A 200 19.61 -16.69 -13.49
C PHE A 200 20.61 -17.85 -13.38
N PHE A 201 20.47 -18.66 -12.32
CA PHE A 201 21.12 -19.96 -12.06
C PHE A 201 22.66 -20.04 -12.01
N THR A 202 23.40 -19.11 -12.62
CA THR A 202 24.88 -19.08 -12.60
C THR A 202 25.46 -18.68 -11.25
N ALA A 203 24.80 -17.77 -10.51
CA ALA A 203 25.30 -17.33 -9.21
C ALA A 203 25.08 -18.31 -8.05
N LEU A 204 24.21 -19.32 -8.20
CA LEU A 204 23.90 -20.29 -7.14
C LEU A 204 24.79 -21.53 -7.18
N LEU A 205 25.12 -22.01 -8.39
CA LEU A 205 25.83 -23.27 -8.59
C LEU A 205 27.35 -23.12 -8.48
N GLU A 206 27.87 -21.90 -8.66
CA GLU A 206 29.32 -21.64 -8.74
C GLU A 206 29.85 -20.71 -7.64
N SER A 207 28.98 -20.16 -6.77
CA SER A 207 29.41 -19.19 -5.76
C SER A 207 29.90 -19.87 -4.48
N PRO A 208 31.16 -19.65 -4.04
CA PRO A 208 31.64 -20.10 -2.73
C PRO A 208 30.93 -19.40 -1.55
N ASN A 209 30.13 -18.36 -1.83
CA ASN A 209 29.46 -17.53 -0.84
C ASN A 209 27.93 -17.68 -0.89
N ILE A 210 27.44 -18.93 -0.91
CA ILE A 210 26.00 -19.24 -1.02
C ILE A 210 25.18 -18.53 0.08
N LEU A 211 25.72 -18.44 1.30
CA LEU A 211 25.03 -17.86 2.45
C LEU A 211 24.79 -16.34 2.34
N SER A 212 25.58 -15.61 1.57
CA SER A 212 25.36 -14.18 1.31
C SER A 212 24.69 -13.94 -0.05
N SER A 213 24.95 -14.80 -1.04
CA SER A 213 24.42 -14.69 -2.41
C SER A 213 22.94 -15.07 -2.49
N GLY A 214 22.51 -16.06 -1.70
CA GLY A 214 21.12 -16.54 -1.65
C GLY A 214 20.13 -15.45 -1.20
N PRO A 215 20.31 -14.85 -0.01
CA PRO A 215 19.42 -13.78 0.47
C PRO A 215 19.37 -12.57 -0.45
N TRP A 216 20.48 -12.23 -1.10
CA TRP A 216 20.53 -11.13 -2.06
C TRP A 216 19.62 -11.38 -3.26
N MET A 217 19.77 -12.54 -3.91
CA MET A 217 18.96 -12.92 -5.06
C MET A 217 17.49 -13.13 -4.68
N PHE A 218 17.20 -13.68 -3.49
CA PHE A 218 15.84 -13.75 -2.96
C PHE A 218 15.19 -12.35 -2.93
N LEU A 219 15.91 -11.37 -2.38
CA LEU A 219 15.43 -9.98 -2.30
C LEU A 219 15.23 -9.36 -3.70
N GLN A 220 16.04 -9.71 -4.70
CA GLN A 220 15.86 -9.24 -6.08
C GLN A 220 14.52 -9.68 -6.67
N PHE A 221 14.21 -10.97 -6.55
CA PHE A 221 12.90 -11.48 -6.94
C PHE A 221 11.77 -10.87 -6.12
N ASP A 222 11.99 -10.69 -4.81
CA ASP A 222 10.97 -10.14 -3.92
C ASP A 222 10.54 -8.75 -4.39
N VAL A 223 11.51 -7.84 -4.64
CA VAL A 223 11.23 -6.49 -5.15
C VAL A 223 10.49 -6.51 -6.48
N MET A 224 10.93 -7.33 -7.45
CA MET A 224 10.29 -7.38 -8.76
C MET A 224 8.84 -7.81 -8.68
N ILE A 225 8.58 -8.90 -7.96
CA ILE A 225 7.25 -9.48 -7.86
C ILE A 225 6.33 -8.57 -7.04
N ILE A 226 6.82 -8.00 -5.94
CA ILE A 226 6.07 -7.02 -5.15
C ILE A 226 5.72 -5.80 -6.01
N ALA A 227 6.69 -5.22 -6.71
CA ALA A 227 6.46 -4.07 -7.58
C ALA A 227 5.43 -4.39 -8.66
N LEU A 228 5.66 -5.45 -9.45
CA LEU A 228 4.81 -5.83 -10.57
C LEU A 228 3.38 -6.14 -10.12
N SER A 229 3.21 -6.90 -9.04
CA SER A 229 1.89 -7.24 -8.51
C SER A 229 1.15 -6.02 -7.98
N SER A 230 1.83 -5.11 -7.28
CA SER A 230 1.24 -3.87 -6.74
C SER A 230 0.83 -2.90 -7.83
N ILE A 231 1.67 -2.72 -8.86
CA ILE A 231 1.37 -1.91 -10.04
C ILE A 231 0.16 -2.49 -10.79
N SER A 232 0.18 -3.79 -11.05
CA SER A 232 -0.91 -4.48 -11.76
C SER A 232 -2.23 -4.33 -10.99
N TRP A 233 -2.17 -4.49 -9.67
CA TRP A 233 -3.33 -4.30 -8.79
C TRP A 233 -3.90 -2.89 -8.87
N ALA A 234 -3.08 -1.86 -8.70
CA ALA A 234 -3.50 -0.47 -8.80
C ALA A 234 -4.04 -0.14 -10.20
N TYR A 235 -3.36 -0.58 -11.26
CA TYR A 235 -3.78 -0.39 -12.65
C TYR A 235 -5.17 -0.97 -12.91
N ILE A 236 -5.43 -2.21 -12.47
CA ILE A 236 -6.74 -2.88 -12.64
C ILE A 236 -7.83 -2.11 -11.89
N LEU A 237 -7.56 -1.67 -10.64
CA LEU A 237 -8.52 -0.88 -9.86
C LEU A 237 -8.87 0.46 -10.54
N LEU A 238 -7.88 1.18 -11.06
CA LEU A 238 -8.10 2.46 -11.74
C LEU A 238 -8.80 2.28 -13.09
N SER A 239 -8.40 1.28 -13.87
CA SER A 239 -9.02 0.99 -15.18
C SER A 239 -10.50 0.69 -15.04
N ARG A 240 -10.89 -0.08 -14.01
CA ARG A 240 -12.29 -0.37 -13.71
C ARG A 240 -13.06 0.84 -13.23
N LEU A 241 -12.45 1.68 -12.39
CA LEU A 241 -13.06 2.93 -11.95
C LEU A 241 -13.35 3.87 -13.13
N LEU A 242 -12.39 3.99 -14.06
CA LEU A 242 -12.56 4.79 -15.28
C LEU A 242 -13.66 4.23 -16.19
N ALA A 243 -13.71 2.91 -16.39
CA ALA A 243 -14.78 2.26 -17.16
C ALA A 243 -16.16 2.48 -16.53
N ARG A 244 -16.27 2.45 -15.19
CA ARG A 244 -17.51 2.78 -14.48
C ARG A 244 -17.91 4.24 -14.70
N ARG A 245 -16.95 5.17 -14.71
CA ARG A 245 -17.20 6.60 -14.93
C ARG A 245 -17.68 6.91 -16.35
N SER A 246 -17.18 6.20 -17.36
CA SER A 246 -17.59 6.41 -18.75
C SER A 246 -18.97 5.83 -19.08
N GLY A 247 -19.62 5.13 -18.14
CA GLY A 247 -20.92 4.49 -18.37
C GLY A 247 -20.84 3.23 -19.25
N ASN A 248 -19.63 2.80 -19.62
CA ASN A 248 -19.39 1.57 -20.38
C ASN A 248 -19.54 0.34 -19.47
N LEU A 249 -20.79 0.02 -19.13
CA LEU A 249 -21.18 -1.08 -18.25
C LEU A 249 -21.12 -2.46 -18.93
N CYS A 250 -21.02 -2.52 -20.26
CA CYS A 250 -21.21 -3.75 -21.04
C CYS A 250 -20.20 -4.87 -20.81
N ASP A 251 -19.09 -4.67 -20.10
CA ASP A 251 -18.19 -5.77 -19.71
C ASP A 251 -17.36 -5.42 -18.46
N SER A 252 -18.04 -5.05 -17.38
CA SER A 252 -17.44 -4.65 -16.09
C SER A 252 -16.48 -5.68 -15.43
N LYS A 253 -16.37 -6.89 -15.98
CA LYS A 253 -15.49 -7.95 -15.47
C LYS A 253 -14.03 -7.80 -15.95
N LEU A 254 -13.80 -7.28 -17.15
CA LEU A 254 -12.46 -7.06 -17.69
C LEU A 254 -12.08 -5.58 -17.60
N ALA A 255 -10.95 -5.29 -16.95
CA ALA A 255 -10.38 -3.95 -16.97
C ALA A 255 -10.11 -3.56 -18.42
N GLN A 256 -10.80 -2.52 -18.92
CA GLN A 256 -10.50 -1.99 -20.25
C GLN A 256 -9.07 -1.47 -20.24
N PHE A 257 -8.24 -2.01 -21.14
CA PHE A 257 -6.86 -1.58 -21.27
C PHE A 257 -6.83 -0.12 -21.73
N SER A 258 -6.35 0.76 -20.85
CA SER A 258 -6.09 2.16 -21.17
C SER A 258 -4.60 2.33 -21.47
N PRO A 259 -4.20 2.60 -22.73
CA PRO A 259 -2.79 2.77 -23.09
C PRO A 259 -2.18 3.99 -22.41
N LEU A 260 -2.96 5.07 -22.24
CA LEU A 260 -2.51 6.26 -21.51
C LEU A 260 -2.21 5.94 -20.05
N LEU A 261 -3.11 5.23 -19.37
CA LEU A 261 -2.91 4.83 -17.98
C LEU A 261 -1.68 3.92 -17.86
N PHE A 262 -1.50 2.99 -18.80
CA PHE A 262 -0.35 2.09 -18.82
C PHE A 262 0.95 2.88 -18.95
N THR A 263 1.02 3.83 -19.88
CA THR A 263 2.17 4.72 -20.04
C THR A 263 2.46 5.54 -18.78
N LEU A 264 1.43 6.07 -18.11
CA LEU A 264 1.60 6.81 -16.85
C LEU A 264 2.17 5.94 -15.73
N PHE A 265 1.71 4.69 -15.61
CA PHE A 265 2.29 3.74 -14.65
C PHE A 265 3.74 3.40 -15.00
N LEU A 266 4.06 3.16 -16.27
CA LEU A 266 5.43 2.87 -16.70
C LEU A 266 6.38 4.03 -16.38
N LEU A 267 5.97 5.26 -16.69
CA LEU A 267 6.73 6.47 -16.36
C LEU A 267 6.86 6.66 -14.84
N GLY A 268 5.76 6.49 -14.11
CA GLY A 268 5.77 6.60 -12.65
C GLY A 268 6.75 5.63 -12.00
N VAL A 269 6.72 4.35 -12.40
CA VAL A 269 7.60 3.33 -11.83
C VAL A 269 9.06 3.62 -12.14
N SER A 270 9.35 4.10 -13.34
CA SER A 270 10.71 4.40 -13.78
C SER A 270 11.31 5.64 -13.11
N ILE A 271 10.48 6.66 -12.79
CA ILE A 271 10.94 7.95 -12.27
C ILE A 271 10.80 8.05 -10.74
N LEU A 272 9.67 7.58 -10.22
CA LEU A 272 9.27 7.76 -8.82
C LEU A 272 9.42 6.48 -7.98
N GLY A 273 9.61 5.34 -8.64
CA GLY A 273 9.57 4.03 -8.03
C GLY A 273 8.14 3.45 -7.91
N PRO A 274 8.04 2.13 -7.74
CA PRO A 274 6.76 1.41 -7.74
C PRO A 274 5.86 1.76 -6.55
N GLY A 275 6.40 1.86 -5.33
CA GLY A 275 5.60 2.16 -4.14
C GLY A 275 4.96 3.56 -4.20
N THR A 276 5.73 4.58 -4.62
CA THR A 276 5.23 5.93 -4.88
C THR A 276 4.13 5.93 -5.93
N THR A 277 4.34 5.24 -7.05
CA THR A 277 3.38 5.18 -8.16
C THR A 277 2.04 4.60 -7.72
N VAL A 278 2.07 3.48 -7.00
CA VAL A 278 0.86 2.84 -6.45
C VAL A 278 0.16 3.78 -5.47
N CYS A 279 0.89 4.42 -4.56
CA CYS A 279 0.29 5.36 -3.60
C CYS A 279 -0.39 6.55 -4.29
N LEU A 280 0.25 7.16 -5.29
CA LEU A 280 -0.34 8.29 -6.04
C LEU A 280 -1.56 7.86 -6.85
N ALA A 281 -1.53 6.66 -7.45
CA ALA A 281 -2.68 6.09 -8.13
C ALA A 281 -3.86 5.87 -7.17
N LEU A 282 -3.60 5.34 -5.97
CA LEU A 282 -4.63 5.13 -4.94
C LEU A 282 -5.14 6.44 -4.33
N PHE A 283 -4.26 7.43 -4.15
CA PHE A 283 -4.63 8.80 -3.74
C PHE A 283 -5.66 9.40 -4.72
N TRP A 284 -5.37 9.31 -6.01
CA TRP A 284 -6.27 9.79 -7.05
C TRP A 284 -7.58 9.00 -7.06
N ARG A 285 -7.51 7.66 -7.00
CA ARG A 285 -8.68 6.77 -6.92
C ARG A 285 -9.59 7.13 -5.75
N GLU A 286 -9.04 7.46 -4.56
CA GLU A 286 -9.87 7.82 -3.41
C GLU A 286 -10.68 9.11 -3.66
N GLY A 287 -10.10 10.10 -4.34
CA GLY A 287 -10.79 11.33 -4.71
C GLY A 287 -11.95 11.09 -5.69
N GLU A 288 -11.76 10.19 -6.64
CA GLU A 288 -12.79 9.76 -7.57
C GLU A 288 -13.90 8.96 -6.87
N LEU A 289 -13.55 8.04 -5.98
CA LEU A 289 -14.53 7.31 -5.15
C LEU A 289 -15.36 8.27 -4.30
N LEU A 290 -14.75 9.29 -3.70
CA LEU A 290 -15.46 10.34 -2.97
C LEU A 290 -16.46 11.10 -3.86
N SER A 291 -16.03 11.43 -5.08
CA SER A 291 -16.88 12.14 -6.06
C SER A 291 -18.10 11.31 -6.45
N LEU A 292 -17.89 10.01 -6.74
CA LEU A 292 -18.97 9.08 -7.06
C LEU A 292 -19.95 8.87 -5.89
N ARG A 293 -19.43 8.71 -4.66
CA ARG A 293 -20.26 8.60 -3.43
C ARG A 293 -21.10 9.85 -3.21
N SER A 294 -20.52 11.02 -3.48
CA SER A 294 -21.21 12.32 -3.33
C SER A 294 -22.34 12.46 -4.34
N ALA A 295 -22.09 12.10 -5.61
CA ALA A 295 -23.12 12.10 -6.65
C ALA A 295 -24.28 11.15 -6.32
N ALA A 296 -24.00 9.92 -5.87
CA ALA A 296 -25.01 8.96 -5.46
C ALA A 296 -25.82 9.42 -4.23
N SER A 297 -25.19 10.15 -3.31
CA SER A 297 -25.89 10.71 -2.14
C SER A 297 -26.86 11.82 -2.56
N ILE A 298 -26.48 12.66 -3.53
CA ILE A 298 -27.32 13.75 -4.04
C ILE A 298 -28.54 13.22 -4.81
N SER A 299 -28.37 12.18 -5.64
CA SER A 299 -29.50 11.56 -6.36
C SER A 299 -30.53 10.98 -5.38
N SER A 300 -30.06 10.27 -4.34
CA SER A 300 -30.94 9.71 -3.31
C SER A 300 -31.75 10.78 -2.55
N ILE A 301 -31.16 11.96 -2.31
CA ILE A 301 -31.88 13.09 -1.69
C ILE A 301 -33.01 13.58 -2.59
N LYS A 302 -32.73 13.78 -3.88
CA LYS A 302 -33.71 14.26 -4.85
C LYS A 302 -34.89 13.30 -4.96
N ASP A 303 -34.63 12.00 -5.08
CA ASP A 303 -35.69 10.98 -5.18
C ASP A 303 -36.60 10.97 -3.94
N LYS A 304 -36.02 11.10 -2.74
CA LYS A 304 -36.82 11.18 -1.50
C LYS A 304 -37.66 12.45 -1.43
N SER A 305 -37.12 13.59 -1.86
CA SER A 305 -37.85 14.86 -1.86
C SER A 305 -39.03 14.86 -2.83
N MET A 306 -38.92 14.14 -3.95
CA MET A 306 -39.95 14.04 -4.98
C MET A 306 -41.09 13.09 -4.57
N LYS A 307 -40.79 12.01 -3.82
CA LYS A 307 -41.81 11.09 -3.27
C LYS A 307 -42.62 11.66 -2.10
N MET A 308 -42.19 12.78 -1.51
CA MET A 308 -42.89 13.45 -0.41
C MET A 308 -43.80 14.60 -0.87
N ARG A 309 -43.86 14.88 -2.17
CA ARG A 309 -44.78 15.82 -2.81
C ARG A 309 -45.88 15.04 -3.52
#